data_AF-A0A932VYM0-F1
#
_entry.id   AF-A0A932VYM0-F1
#
_cell.length_a   1.000
_cell.length_b   1.000
_cell.length_c   1.000
_cell.angle_alpha   90.00
_cell.angle_beta   90.00
_cell.angle_gamma   90.00
#
_symmetry.space_group_name_H-M   'P 1'
#
loop_
_entity.id
_entity.type
_entity.pdbx_description
1 polymer ?
#
loop_
_entity_poly.entity_id
_entity_poly.type
_entity_poly.pdbx_seq_one_letter_code
_entity_poly.pdbx_strand_id
1 'polypeptide(L)'
;MSLRFLVKQCTPIDLISKVPGKQYFSFKRGNVVARPANREYFVPDPDVIIRLWKKWLGETISPVEFARLTYTVALAPCLAMELFDRQNKKGPATYFECYIGHLFARSVGVNPTKGGSLPVHGRNVRMTMDFLFNMGKEYRKVHLPVKMSTRERVVQAWAHQRLLDAAYGAGAYRGIMVLFSETKLDSRKLEVVEICVPDQWLAYQSLLAHMDRIYYFDIPGRYKDLTAQYPDVIAIKQFGEFFSERAAVLHS
;
A
#
# COMPACT_ATOMS: atom_id res chain seq x y z
N MET A 1 19.31 6.66 -3.11
CA MET A 1 19.54 7.95 -3.81
C MET A 1 18.52 9.01 -3.37
N SER A 2 17.21 8.75 -3.48
CA SER A 2 16.15 9.73 -3.17
C SER A 2 16.17 10.29 -1.73
N LEU A 3 16.36 9.44 -0.72
CA LEU A 3 16.42 9.91 0.67
C LEU A 3 17.59 10.88 0.91
N ARG A 4 18.78 10.58 0.38
CA ARG A 4 19.94 11.49 0.44
C ARG A 4 19.66 12.82 -0.25
N PHE A 5 18.96 12.79 -1.39
CA PHE A 5 18.52 14.01 -2.07
C PHE A 5 17.58 14.84 -1.19
N LEU A 6 16.55 14.22 -0.60
CA LEU A 6 15.60 14.92 0.28
C LEU A 6 16.30 15.60 1.46
N VAL A 7 17.20 14.89 2.13
CA VAL A 7 17.90 15.39 3.32
C VAL A 7 18.92 16.47 2.99
N LYS A 8 19.64 16.34 1.87
CA LYS A 8 20.75 17.26 1.53
C LYS A 8 20.34 18.45 0.70
N GLN A 9 19.25 18.35 -0.06
CA GLN A 9 18.87 19.37 -1.06
C GLN A 9 17.47 19.94 -0.88
N CYS A 10 16.70 19.45 0.10
CA CYS A 10 15.36 19.94 0.39
C CYS A 10 15.26 20.37 1.85
N THR A 11 14.30 21.24 2.14
CA THR A 11 14.03 21.72 3.50
C THR A 11 12.88 20.93 4.10
N PRO A 12 13.05 20.24 5.24
CA PRO A 12 11.93 19.66 5.95
C PRO A 12 11.04 20.79 6.50
N ILE A 13 9.73 20.62 6.39
CA ILE A 13 8.74 21.55 6.95
C ILE A 13 7.70 20.78 7.76
N ASP A 14 7.30 21.37 8.88
CA ASP A 14 6.27 20.82 9.72
C ASP A 14 4.89 21.07 9.08
N LEU A 15 4.00 20.09 9.20
CA LEU A 15 2.62 20.20 8.73
C LEU A 15 1.67 20.23 9.93
N ILE A 16 0.57 20.96 9.77
CA ILE A 16 -0.51 21.00 10.75
C ILE A 16 -1.35 19.73 10.58
N SER A 17 -1.22 18.79 11.52
CA SER A 17 -2.04 17.58 11.51
C SER A 17 -3.44 17.86 12.03
N LYS A 18 -4.46 17.53 11.23
CA LYS A 18 -5.86 17.42 11.69
C LYS A 18 -6.26 15.96 11.95
N VAL A 19 -5.28 15.06 11.99
CA VAL A 19 -5.48 13.63 12.21
C VAL A 19 -5.08 13.32 13.66
N PRO A 20 -6.03 12.90 14.51
CA PRO A 20 -5.75 12.61 15.92
C PRO A 20 -4.61 11.61 16.10
N GLY A 21 -3.70 11.88 17.03
CA GLY A 21 -2.59 10.99 17.39
C GLY A 21 -1.46 10.90 16.37
N LYS A 22 -1.55 11.57 15.21
CA LYS A 22 -0.52 11.52 14.17
C LYS A 22 0.11 12.87 13.91
N GLN A 23 1.40 12.86 13.61
CA GLN A 23 2.16 14.04 13.24
C GLN A 23 2.79 13.84 11.87
N TYR A 24 2.73 14.90 11.07
CA TYR A 24 3.21 14.89 9.70
C TYR A 24 4.22 15.99 9.46
N PHE A 25 5.09 15.73 8.49
CA PHE A 25 5.98 16.72 7.92
C PHE A 25 6.05 16.51 6.41
N SER A 26 6.70 17.43 5.70
CA SER A 26 6.99 17.27 4.28
C SER A 26 8.38 17.79 3.96
N PHE A 27 8.80 17.60 2.72
CA PHE A 27 9.97 18.25 2.15
C PHE A 27 9.52 19.33 1.17
N LYS A 28 10.25 20.45 1.18
CA LYS A 28 10.05 21.59 0.30
C LYS A 28 11.30 21.85 -0.52
N ARG A 29 11.12 22.22 -1.79
CA ARG A 29 12.18 22.74 -2.66
C ARG A 29 11.63 23.91 -3.47
N GLY A 30 12.20 25.10 -3.29
CA GLY A 30 11.59 26.33 -3.83
C GLY A 30 10.17 26.50 -3.29
N ASN A 31 9.18 26.68 -4.17
CA ASN A 31 7.76 26.80 -3.78
C ASN A 31 6.99 25.47 -3.83
N VAL A 32 7.65 24.35 -4.13
CA VAL A 32 7.02 23.04 -4.23
C VAL A 32 7.12 22.32 -2.90
N VAL A 33 5.98 21.86 -2.40
CA VAL A 33 5.86 21.01 -1.21
C VAL A 33 5.38 19.63 -1.65
N ALA A 34 6.08 18.58 -1.20
CA ALA A 34 5.72 17.19 -1.47
C ALA A 34 4.54 16.73 -0.59
N ARG A 35 4.02 15.53 -0.84
CA ARG A 35 2.99 14.92 0.03
C ARG A 35 3.48 14.73 1.47
N PRO A 36 2.57 14.53 2.44
CA PRO A 36 2.92 14.32 3.84
C PRO A 36 3.69 13.01 4.07
N ALA A 37 4.60 13.04 5.03
CA ALA A 37 5.25 11.87 5.61
C ALA A 37 4.88 11.79 7.09
N ASN A 38 4.41 10.63 7.55
CA ASN A 38 4.12 10.37 8.96
C ASN A 38 5.45 10.25 9.72
N ARG A 39 5.62 11.06 10.78
CA ARG A 39 6.85 11.10 11.59
C ARG A 39 7.15 9.79 12.31
N GLU A 40 6.12 9.03 12.66
CA GLU A 40 6.27 7.75 13.34
C GLU A 40 7.03 6.74 12.46
N TYR A 41 6.74 6.75 11.16
CA TYR A 41 7.24 5.73 10.23
C TYR A 41 8.42 6.19 9.38
N PHE A 42 8.47 7.47 8.99
CA PHE A 42 9.53 7.95 8.10
C PHE A 42 10.86 8.15 8.85
N VAL A 43 11.91 7.52 8.34
CA VAL A 43 13.27 7.63 8.89
C VAL A 43 14.11 8.53 7.98
N PRO A 44 14.42 9.77 8.40
CA PRO A 44 15.16 10.70 7.55
C PRO A 44 16.65 10.34 7.43
N ASP A 45 17.21 9.55 8.34
CA ASP A 45 18.62 9.19 8.35
C ASP A 45 18.93 8.05 7.36
N PRO A 46 19.71 8.29 6.29
CA PRO A 46 20.11 7.26 5.33
C PRO A 46 20.90 6.10 5.95
N ASP A 47 21.70 6.36 6.98
CA ASP A 47 22.54 5.32 7.59
C ASP A 47 21.71 4.38 8.45
N VAL A 48 20.65 4.89 9.11
CA VAL A 48 19.65 4.04 9.75
C VAL A 48 18.97 3.14 8.71
N ILE A 49 18.56 3.69 7.56
CA ILE A 49 17.93 2.91 6.50
C ILE A 49 18.87 1.83 5.95
N ILE A 50 20.17 2.12 5.78
CA ILE A 50 21.15 1.12 5.35
C ILE A 50 21.26 -0.02 6.38
N ARG A 51 21.27 0.29 7.69
CA ARG A 51 21.29 -0.73 8.75
C ARG A 51 20.03 -1.59 8.73
N LEU A 52 18.85 -0.98 8.63
CA LEU A 52 17.58 -1.69 8.55
C LEU A 52 17.51 -2.58 7.30
N TRP A 53 17.99 -2.09 6.15
CA TRP A 53 18.05 -2.87 4.91
C TRP A 53 18.92 -4.13 5.08
N LYS A 54 20.08 -4.01 5.74
CA LYS A 54 20.94 -5.16 6.04
C LYS A 54 20.24 -6.17 6.96
N LYS A 55 19.52 -5.71 8.00
CA LYS A 55 18.72 -6.60 8.86
C LYS A 55 17.64 -7.34 8.07
N TRP A 56 16.96 -6.65 7.15
CA TRP A 56 15.93 -7.27 6.31
C TRP A 56 16.52 -8.32 5.35
N LEU A 57 17.67 -8.04 4.73
CA LEU A 57 18.36 -9.03 3.89
C LEU A 57 18.81 -10.25 4.68
N GLY A 58 19.25 -10.06 5.93
CA GLY A 58 19.63 -11.14 6.84
C GLY A 58 18.46 -11.76 7.62
N GLU A 59 17.21 -11.46 7.29
CA GLU A 59 16.00 -12.01 7.94
C GLU A 59 15.93 -11.82 9.48
N THR A 60 16.57 -10.77 10.01
CA THR A 60 16.63 -10.47 11.46
C THR A 60 15.85 -9.21 11.84
N ILE A 61 15.07 -8.66 10.91
CA ILE A 61 14.33 -7.42 11.11
C ILE A 61 13.01 -7.68 11.87
N SER A 62 12.70 -6.86 12.88
CA SER A 62 11.40 -6.93 13.54
C SER A 62 10.27 -6.31 12.68
N PRO A 63 8.99 -6.64 12.92
CA PRO A 63 7.87 -6.04 12.19
C PRO A 63 7.84 -4.50 12.25
N VAL A 64 8.16 -3.92 13.42
CA VAL A 64 8.21 -2.46 13.62
C VAL A 64 9.34 -1.82 12.82
N GLU A 65 10.53 -2.41 12.86
CA GLU A 65 11.66 -1.94 12.05
C GLU A 65 11.36 -2.08 10.56
N PHE A 66 10.73 -3.18 10.16
CA PHE A 66 10.35 -3.41 8.78
C PHE A 66 9.32 -2.38 8.31
N ALA A 67 8.32 -2.05 9.13
CA ALA A 67 7.35 -0.99 8.84
C ALA A 67 8.04 0.36 8.57
N ARG A 68 9.01 0.75 9.40
CA ARG A 68 9.77 2.00 9.22
C ARG A 68 10.65 1.97 7.97
N LEU A 69 11.35 0.86 7.74
CA LEU A 69 12.17 0.65 6.54
C LEU A 69 11.33 0.77 5.27
N THR A 70 10.27 -0.04 5.19
CA THR A 70 9.44 -0.14 3.99
C THR A 70 8.68 1.14 3.73
N TYR A 71 8.16 1.81 4.77
CA TYR A 71 7.55 3.13 4.66
C TYR A 71 8.48 4.16 4.03
N THR A 72 9.70 4.24 4.55
CA THR A 72 10.69 5.20 4.07
C THR A 72 11.12 4.89 2.64
N VAL A 73 11.38 3.62 2.33
CA VAL A 73 11.80 3.17 0.99
C VAL A 73 10.69 3.39 -0.04
N ALA A 74 9.43 3.10 0.31
CA ALA A 74 8.28 3.35 -0.55
C ALA A 74 8.03 4.85 -0.78
N LEU A 75 8.18 5.68 0.25
CA LEU A 75 7.80 7.10 0.19
C LEU A 75 8.90 8.02 -0.34
N ALA A 76 10.17 7.81 0.02
CA ALA A 76 11.23 8.76 -0.31
C ALA A 76 11.39 9.02 -1.82
N PRO A 77 11.30 8.01 -2.72
CA PRO A 77 11.30 8.25 -4.16
C PRO A 77 10.08 9.03 -4.64
N CYS A 78 8.90 8.77 -4.06
CA CYS A 78 7.68 9.49 -4.36
C CYS A 78 7.83 10.99 -4.03
N LEU A 79 8.32 11.30 -2.83
CA LEU A 79 8.56 12.69 -2.40
C LEU A 79 9.56 13.40 -3.30
N ALA A 80 10.66 12.72 -3.66
CA ALA A 80 11.66 13.29 -4.55
C ALA A 80 11.06 13.59 -5.94
N MET A 81 10.32 12.65 -6.53
CA MET A 81 9.67 12.84 -7.84
C MET A 81 8.73 14.04 -7.83
N GLU A 82 7.92 14.21 -6.79
CA GLU A 82 6.99 15.34 -6.68
C GLU A 82 7.69 16.70 -6.59
N LEU A 83 8.89 16.75 -6.01
CA LEU A 83 9.70 17.96 -5.91
C LEU A 83 10.42 18.31 -7.22
N PHE A 84 10.69 17.32 -8.07
CA PHE A 84 11.28 17.54 -9.39
C PHE A 84 10.22 17.82 -10.47
N ASP A 85 9.14 17.05 -10.47
CA ASP A 85 8.07 17.13 -11.43
C ASP A 85 6.72 16.82 -10.78
N ARG A 86 6.02 17.90 -10.40
CA ARG A 86 4.69 17.81 -9.78
C ARG A 86 3.60 17.38 -10.77
N GLN A 87 3.85 17.44 -12.08
CA GLN A 87 2.90 16.98 -13.09
C GLN A 87 2.96 15.45 -13.26
N ASN A 88 4.07 14.82 -12.85
CA ASN A 88 4.21 13.37 -12.83
C ASN A 88 3.40 12.71 -11.69
N LYS A 89 2.08 12.71 -11.83
CA LYS A 89 1.18 12.08 -10.86
C LYS A 89 1.25 10.54 -10.88
N LYS A 90 1.69 9.95 -12.00
CA LYS A 90 1.72 8.49 -12.19
C LYS A 90 2.99 7.85 -11.65
N GLY A 91 4.14 8.51 -11.77
CA GLY A 91 5.45 8.01 -11.34
C GLY A 91 5.49 7.47 -9.91
N PRO A 92 5.05 8.25 -8.90
CA PRO A 92 4.96 7.78 -7.52
C PRO A 92 4.12 6.50 -7.36
N ALA A 93 2.95 6.44 -7.99
CA ALA A 93 2.06 5.28 -7.90
C ALA A 93 2.69 4.06 -8.58
N THR A 94 3.30 4.22 -9.75
CA THR A 94 3.98 3.13 -10.46
C THR A 94 5.20 2.64 -9.69
N TYR A 95 5.98 3.53 -9.08
CA TYR A 95 7.10 3.13 -8.23
C TYR A 95 6.62 2.28 -7.05
N PHE A 96 5.59 2.74 -6.34
CA PHE A 96 5.02 2.01 -5.22
C PHE A 96 4.49 0.64 -5.63
N GLU A 97 3.74 0.57 -6.73
CA GLU A 97 3.25 -0.68 -7.31
C GLU A 97 4.41 -1.65 -7.60
N CYS A 98 5.46 -1.20 -8.30
CA CYS A 98 6.64 -2.03 -8.57
C CYS A 98 7.37 -2.48 -7.29
N TYR A 99 7.47 -1.61 -6.28
CA TYR A 99 8.09 -1.95 -5.01
C TYR A 99 7.32 -3.05 -4.27
N ILE A 100 6.00 -2.92 -4.16
CA ILE A 100 5.15 -3.95 -3.54
C ILE A 100 5.18 -5.24 -4.34
N GLY A 101 5.08 -5.17 -5.67
CA GLY A 101 5.20 -6.35 -6.54
C GLY A 101 6.51 -7.10 -6.34
N HIS A 102 7.63 -6.38 -6.18
CA HIS A 102 8.93 -6.98 -5.88
C HIS A 102 8.96 -7.65 -4.50
N LEU A 103 8.40 -7.02 -3.46
CA LEU A 103 8.35 -7.61 -2.11
C LEU A 103 7.56 -8.91 -2.08
N PHE A 104 6.40 -8.94 -2.76
CA PHE A 104 5.59 -10.16 -2.86
C PHE A 104 6.28 -11.22 -3.70
N ALA A 105 6.84 -10.86 -4.87
CA ALA A 105 7.56 -11.79 -5.73
C ALA A 105 8.75 -12.45 -5.01
N ARG A 106 9.50 -11.67 -4.21
CA ARG A 106 10.57 -12.20 -3.35
C ARG A 106 10.03 -13.16 -2.29
N SER A 107 8.85 -12.87 -1.74
CA SER A 107 8.24 -13.68 -0.67
C SER A 107 7.69 -15.00 -1.17
N VAL A 108 7.14 -15.04 -2.39
CA VAL A 108 6.50 -16.24 -2.98
C VAL A 108 7.37 -16.96 -4.01
N GLY A 109 8.52 -16.38 -4.39
CA GLY A 109 9.43 -16.96 -5.39
C GLY A 109 8.91 -16.92 -6.84
N VAL A 110 7.82 -16.18 -7.12
CA VAL A 110 7.18 -16.12 -8.44
C VAL A 110 6.87 -14.67 -8.81
N ASN A 111 7.08 -14.31 -10.07
CA ASN A 111 6.72 -12.99 -10.60
C ASN A 111 5.21 -12.88 -10.90
N PRO A 112 4.58 -11.72 -10.65
CA PRO A 112 3.17 -11.52 -10.97
C PRO A 112 2.93 -11.23 -12.46
N THR A 113 1.66 -11.34 -12.86
CA THR A 113 1.14 -10.77 -14.12
C THR A 113 0.27 -9.55 -13.83
N LYS A 114 0.19 -8.60 -14.77
CA LYS A 114 -0.65 -7.37 -14.65
C LYS A 114 -2.04 -7.50 -15.29
N GLY A 115 -2.57 -8.73 -15.34
CA GLY A 115 -3.87 -8.96 -15.93
C GLY A 115 -4.31 -10.42 -15.90
N GLY A 116 -5.64 -10.59 -15.87
CA GLY A 116 -6.33 -11.87 -15.89
C GLY A 116 -7.07 -12.09 -17.21
N SER A 117 -7.37 -13.34 -17.53
CA SER A 117 -8.12 -13.75 -18.72
C SER A 117 -9.42 -14.42 -18.30
N LEU A 118 -10.51 -13.66 -18.25
CA LEU A 118 -11.80 -14.15 -17.75
C LEU A 118 -12.55 -14.90 -18.86
N PRO A 119 -12.99 -16.15 -18.62
CA PRO A 119 -13.87 -16.86 -19.53
C PRO A 119 -15.28 -16.27 -19.47
N VAL A 120 -15.71 -15.61 -20.54
CA VAL A 120 -17.03 -14.98 -20.66
C VAL A 120 -17.66 -15.42 -21.98
N HIS A 121 -18.79 -16.13 -21.92
CA HIS A 121 -19.54 -16.60 -23.09
C HIS A 121 -18.67 -17.29 -24.16
N GLY A 122 -17.79 -18.21 -23.76
CA GLY A 122 -16.91 -18.95 -24.66
C GLY A 122 -15.72 -18.14 -25.21
N ARG A 123 -15.49 -16.92 -24.72
CA ARG A 123 -14.34 -16.08 -25.08
C ARG A 123 -13.48 -15.77 -23.86
N ASN A 124 -12.20 -15.50 -24.11
CA ASN A 124 -11.26 -15.06 -23.09
C ASN A 124 -11.13 -13.54 -23.11
N VAL A 125 -11.75 -12.87 -22.15
CA VAL A 125 -11.70 -11.41 -22.00
C VAL A 125 -10.50 -11.04 -21.13
N ARG A 126 -9.57 -10.26 -21.70
CA ARG A 126 -8.43 -9.75 -20.94
C ARG A 126 -8.85 -8.56 -20.08
N MET A 127 -8.44 -8.59 -18.82
CA MET A 127 -8.63 -7.50 -17.88
C MET A 127 -7.31 -7.05 -17.28
N THR A 128 -7.08 -5.74 -17.26
CA THR A 128 -5.95 -5.14 -16.55
C THR A 128 -6.23 -5.15 -15.06
N MET A 129 -5.27 -5.66 -14.30
CA MET A 129 -5.29 -5.69 -12.84
C MET A 129 -3.90 -5.30 -12.35
N ASP A 130 -3.77 -4.89 -11.10
CA ASP A 130 -2.48 -4.44 -10.56
C ASP A 130 -1.49 -5.63 -10.57
N PHE A 131 -1.76 -6.68 -9.79
CA PHE A 131 -1.00 -7.94 -9.84
C PHE A 131 -1.85 -9.18 -9.58
N LEU A 132 -1.54 -10.25 -10.32
CA LEU A 132 -1.98 -11.62 -10.05
C LEU A 132 -0.77 -12.53 -9.87
N PHE A 133 -0.73 -13.31 -8.79
CA PHE A 133 0.29 -14.33 -8.56
C PHE A 133 -0.30 -15.72 -8.71
N ASN A 134 0.35 -16.55 -9.52
CA ASN A 134 0.05 -17.97 -9.62
C ASN A 134 1.11 -18.76 -8.86
N MET A 135 0.77 -19.21 -7.65
CA MET A 135 1.70 -19.87 -6.73
C MET A 135 1.78 -21.39 -6.93
N GLY A 136 1.24 -21.91 -8.03
CA GLY A 136 1.18 -23.35 -8.30
C GLY A 136 -0.15 -23.99 -7.87
N LYS A 137 -0.22 -25.33 -7.91
CA LYS A 137 -1.45 -26.08 -7.58
C LYS A 137 -1.68 -26.24 -6.08
N GLU A 138 -0.64 -26.07 -5.28
CA GLU A 138 -0.66 -26.31 -3.83
C GLU A 138 -1.21 -25.12 -3.06
N TYR A 139 -1.23 -23.93 -3.67
CA TYR A 139 -1.63 -22.69 -3.02
C TYR A 139 -2.67 -21.93 -3.84
N ARG A 140 -3.55 -21.20 -3.16
CA ARG A 140 -4.50 -20.29 -3.82
C ARG A 140 -3.72 -19.23 -4.60
N LYS A 141 -4.26 -18.77 -5.72
CA LYS A 141 -3.68 -17.63 -6.44
C LYS A 141 -3.88 -16.36 -5.62
N VAL A 142 -3.07 -15.33 -5.82
CA VAL A 142 -3.25 -14.04 -5.13
C VAL A 142 -3.66 -12.98 -6.12
N HIS A 143 -4.69 -12.21 -5.77
CA HIS A 143 -5.00 -10.94 -6.39
C HIS A 143 -4.50 -9.82 -5.47
N LEU A 144 -3.56 -9.01 -5.97
CA LEU A 144 -2.86 -8.00 -5.19
C LEU A 144 -3.09 -6.59 -5.77
N PRO A 145 -4.21 -5.93 -5.42
CA PRO A 145 -4.40 -4.50 -5.66
C PRO A 145 -3.39 -3.67 -4.85
N VAL A 146 -2.76 -2.68 -5.51
CA VAL A 146 -1.77 -1.80 -4.87
C VAL A 146 -2.09 -0.34 -5.18
N LYS A 147 -2.29 0.50 -4.15
CA LYS A 147 -2.61 1.93 -4.35
C LYS A 147 -1.93 2.83 -3.32
N MET A 148 -1.35 3.94 -3.77
CA MET A 148 -0.81 4.96 -2.85
C MET A 148 -1.91 5.64 -2.01
N SER A 149 -3.08 5.84 -2.60
CA SER A 149 -4.28 6.36 -1.94
C SER A 149 -5.47 5.86 -2.72
N THR A 150 -6.59 5.60 -2.07
CA THR A 150 -7.67 4.86 -2.71
C THR A 150 -8.68 5.76 -3.40
N ARG A 151 -9.13 6.81 -2.71
CA ARG A 151 -10.22 7.72 -3.17
C ARG A 151 -11.40 6.92 -3.75
N GLU A 152 -12.06 7.44 -4.78
CA GLU A 152 -13.20 6.79 -5.44
C GLU A 152 -12.86 5.47 -6.13
N ARG A 153 -11.59 5.25 -6.51
CA ARG A 153 -11.17 4.09 -7.30
C ARG A 153 -10.94 2.82 -6.47
N VAL A 154 -11.18 2.87 -5.15
CA VAL A 154 -11.00 1.70 -4.28
C VAL A 154 -11.91 0.54 -4.68
N VAL A 155 -13.12 0.85 -5.16
CA VAL A 155 -14.12 -0.15 -5.55
C VAL A 155 -13.59 -1.11 -6.62
N GLN A 156 -12.64 -0.67 -7.44
CA GLN A 156 -12.03 -1.50 -8.47
C GLN A 156 -11.36 -2.75 -7.89
N ALA A 157 -10.78 -2.65 -6.68
CA ALA A 157 -10.18 -3.80 -6.00
C ALA A 157 -11.23 -4.89 -5.75
N TRP A 158 -12.34 -4.54 -5.08
CA TRP A 158 -13.43 -5.48 -4.81
C TRP A 158 -14.15 -5.95 -6.07
N ALA A 159 -14.34 -5.08 -7.06
CA ALA A 159 -14.94 -5.47 -8.34
C ALA A 159 -14.08 -6.50 -9.08
N HIS A 160 -12.76 -6.32 -9.11
CA HIS A 160 -11.85 -7.30 -9.70
C HIS A 160 -11.87 -8.63 -8.93
N GLN A 161 -11.89 -8.60 -7.60
CA GLN A 161 -12.02 -9.81 -6.80
C GLN A 161 -13.34 -10.54 -7.11
N ARG A 162 -14.46 -9.82 -7.18
CA ARG A 162 -15.77 -10.40 -7.52
C ARG A 162 -15.75 -11.08 -8.89
N LEU A 163 -15.10 -10.47 -9.87
CA LEU A 163 -14.97 -11.05 -11.21
C LEU A 163 -14.12 -12.33 -11.21
N LEU A 164 -13.04 -12.35 -10.42
CA LEU A 164 -12.21 -13.55 -10.25
C LEU A 164 -12.99 -14.68 -9.57
N ASP A 165 -13.75 -14.36 -8.51
CA ASP A 165 -14.59 -15.33 -7.80
C ASP A 165 -15.67 -15.90 -8.73
N ALA A 166 -16.31 -15.05 -9.54
CA ALA A 166 -17.33 -15.49 -10.49
C ALA A 166 -16.75 -16.33 -11.64
N ALA A 167 -15.54 -16.00 -12.10
CA ALA A 167 -14.90 -16.67 -13.23
C ALA A 167 -14.25 -18.02 -12.87
N TYR A 168 -13.70 -18.14 -11.66
CA TYR A 168 -12.87 -19.29 -11.27
C TYR A 168 -13.35 -20.02 -10.01
N GLY A 169 -14.42 -19.53 -9.38
CA GLY A 169 -14.92 -20.03 -8.11
C GLY A 169 -14.38 -19.24 -6.92
N ALA A 170 -15.21 -19.10 -5.89
CA ALA A 170 -14.82 -18.44 -4.65
C ALA A 170 -13.61 -19.13 -4.02
N GLY A 171 -12.60 -18.35 -3.62
CA GLY A 171 -11.37 -18.86 -3.03
C GLY A 171 -10.30 -19.32 -4.02
N ALA A 172 -10.57 -19.30 -5.34
CA ALA A 172 -9.53 -19.55 -6.35
C ALA A 172 -8.44 -18.47 -6.31
N TYR A 173 -8.85 -17.22 -6.06
CA TYR A 173 -7.97 -16.09 -5.80
C TYR A 173 -8.21 -15.55 -4.40
N ARG A 174 -7.12 -15.36 -3.65
CA ARG A 174 -7.09 -14.69 -2.37
C ARG A 174 -6.88 -13.20 -2.58
N GLY A 175 -7.77 -12.37 -2.01
CA GLY A 175 -7.70 -10.92 -2.13
C GLY A 175 -6.80 -10.33 -1.07
N ILE A 176 -5.65 -9.76 -1.47
CA ILE A 176 -4.75 -9.05 -0.55
C ILE A 176 -4.56 -7.65 -1.08
N MET A 177 -5.02 -6.63 -0.37
CA MET A 177 -4.89 -5.24 -0.80
C MET A 177 -3.78 -4.53 -0.03
N VAL A 178 -2.91 -3.78 -0.73
CA VAL A 178 -1.82 -3.02 -0.10
C VAL A 178 -1.93 -1.54 -0.45
N LEU A 179 -2.00 -0.72 0.59
CA LEU A 179 -2.31 0.71 0.49
C LEU A 179 -1.26 1.54 1.23
N PHE A 180 -0.94 2.71 0.71
CA PHE A 180 0.04 3.57 1.40
C PHE A 180 -0.63 4.38 2.53
N SER A 181 -1.51 5.33 2.21
CA SER A 181 -2.22 6.16 3.19
C SER A 181 -3.49 6.78 2.59
N GLU A 182 -4.37 7.34 3.42
CA GLU A 182 -5.50 8.18 2.96
C GLU A 182 -5.28 9.69 3.20
N THR A 183 -4.02 10.10 3.36
CA THR A 183 -3.70 11.50 3.65
C THR A 183 -3.96 12.41 2.45
N LYS A 184 -4.46 13.61 2.74
CA LYS A 184 -4.60 14.71 1.78
C LYS A 184 -3.99 15.97 2.38
N LEU A 185 -3.09 16.59 1.64
CA LEU A 185 -2.46 17.86 1.99
C LEU A 185 -3.24 19.03 1.38
N ASP A 186 -3.64 19.99 2.20
CA ASP A 186 -3.91 21.36 1.77
C ASP A 186 -2.58 22.13 1.75
N SER A 187 -2.02 22.34 0.56
CA SER A 187 -0.71 22.97 0.42
C SER A 187 -0.71 24.48 0.72
N ARG A 188 -1.89 25.13 0.82
CA ARG A 188 -1.97 26.55 1.18
C ARG A 188 -1.94 26.74 2.68
N LYS A 189 -2.67 25.88 3.41
CA LYS A 189 -2.72 25.90 4.87
C LYS A 189 -1.67 25.01 5.54
N LEU A 190 -0.99 24.17 4.77
CA LEU A 190 -0.07 23.12 5.24
C LEU A 190 -0.76 22.15 6.21
N GLU A 191 -2.06 21.89 5.98
CA GLU A 191 -2.88 21.02 6.80
C GLU A 191 -2.99 19.61 6.19
N VAL A 192 -2.94 18.59 7.05
CA VAL A 192 -3.12 17.19 6.66
C VAL A 192 -4.42 16.66 7.26
N VAL A 193 -5.26 16.09 6.39
CA VAL A 193 -6.48 15.36 6.76
C VAL A 193 -6.42 13.94 6.19
N GLU A 194 -7.26 13.03 6.69
CA GLU A 194 -7.50 11.71 6.10
C GLU A 194 -8.86 11.68 5.41
N ILE A 195 -8.94 11.10 4.21
CA ILE A 195 -10.19 10.93 3.47
C ILE A 195 -10.60 9.46 3.53
N CYS A 196 -11.59 9.16 4.38
CA CYS A 196 -12.04 7.79 4.63
C CYS A 196 -13.54 7.61 4.44
N VAL A 197 -13.92 6.43 3.96
CA VAL A 197 -15.30 6.00 3.68
C VAL A 197 -15.56 4.61 4.29
N PRO A 198 -15.51 4.46 5.64
CA PRO A 198 -15.55 3.15 6.31
C PRO A 198 -16.83 2.36 6.01
N ASP A 199 -17.99 3.02 5.99
CA ASP A 199 -19.27 2.34 5.71
C ASP A 199 -19.31 1.76 4.29
N GLN A 200 -18.68 2.46 3.34
CA GLN A 200 -18.55 2.01 1.96
C GLN A 200 -17.62 0.79 1.87
N TRP A 201 -16.54 0.76 2.66
CA TRP A 201 -15.66 -0.40 2.74
C TRP A 201 -16.35 -1.61 3.34
N LEU A 202 -17.14 -1.40 4.40
CA LEU A 202 -17.95 -2.46 5.01
C LEU A 202 -18.96 -3.02 4.00
N ALA A 203 -19.63 -2.15 3.25
CA ALA A 203 -20.55 -2.57 2.19
C ALA A 203 -19.83 -3.37 1.10
N TYR A 204 -18.64 -2.95 0.66
CA TYR A 204 -17.86 -3.69 -0.34
C TYR A 204 -17.41 -5.06 0.17
N GLN A 205 -16.89 -5.11 1.38
CA GLN A 205 -16.41 -6.34 2.00
C GLN A 205 -17.55 -7.35 2.23
N SER A 206 -18.76 -6.85 2.57
CA SER A 206 -19.90 -7.70 2.92
C SER A 206 -20.76 -8.09 1.72
N LEU A 207 -20.89 -7.21 0.73
CA LEU A 207 -21.88 -7.35 -0.36
C LEU A 207 -21.26 -7.48 -1.75
N LEU A 208 -20.01 -7.07 -1.95
CA LEU A 208 -19.36 -7.11 -3.28
C LEU A 208 -18.38 -8.28 -3.40
N ALA A 209 -17.34 -8.31 -2.57
CA ALA A 209 -16.37 -9.40 -2.51
C ALA A 209 -15.61 -9.35 -1.19
N HIS A 210 -14.97 -10.46 -0.81
CA HIS A 210 -14.15 -10.52 0.38
C HIS A 210 -12.67 -10.29 0.04
N MET A 211 -12.03 -9.31 0.67
CA MET A 211 -10.57 -9.20 0.73
C MET A 211 -10.07 -9.87 2.02
N ASP A 212 -9.26 -10.92 1.90
CA ASP A 212 -8.71 -11.64 3.04
C ASP A 212 -7.86 -10.76 3.96
N ARG A 213 -7.07 -9.86 3.36
CA ARG A 213 -6.22 -8.92 4.10
C ARG A 213 -6.15 -7.57 3.41
N ILE A 214 -6.16 -6.52 4.22
CA ILE A 214 -5.90 -5.16 3.77
C ILE A 214 -4.75 -4.59 4.60
N TYR A 215 -3.67 -4.18 3.95
CA TYR A 215 -2.52 -3.61 4.62
C TYR A 215 -2.38 -2.12 4.31
N TYR A 216 -2.06 -1.34 5.33
CA TYR A 216 -1.67 0.05 5.20
C TYR A 216 -0.25 0.29 5.69
N PHE A 217 0.44 1.21 5.04
CA PHE A 217 1.69 1.78 5.56
C PHE A 217 1.41 2.81 6.65
N ASP A 218 0.39 3.64 6.48
CA ASP A 218 -0.14 4.58 7.48
C ASP A 218 -1.66 4.38 7.62
N ILE A 219 -2.06 3.54 8.59
CA ILE A 219 -3.46 3.10 8.75
C ILE A 219 -4.33 4.27 9.23
N PRO A 220 -5.38 4.68 8.50
CA PRO A 220 -6.30 5.71 8.98
C PRO A 220 -7.04 5.28 10.25
N GLY A 221 -7.22 6.20 11.20
CA GLY A 221 -7.84 5.89 12.50
C GLY A 221 -9.22 5.24 12.34
N ARG A 222 -10.08 5.83 11.48
CA ARG A 222 -11.43 5.33 11.19
C ARG A 222 -11.46 3.91 10.61
N TYR A 223 -10.40 3.48 9.93
CA TYR A 223 -10.28 2.14 9.36
C TYR A 223 -9.73 1.13 10.38
N LYS A 224 -8.90 1.59 11.32
CA LYS A 224 -8.53 0.80 12.49
C LYS A 224 -9.76 0.51 13.35
N ASP A 225 -10.60 1.52 13.59
CA ASP A 225 -11.85 1.39 14.35
C ASP A 225 -12.82 0.41 13.67
N LEU A 226 -12.91 0.46 12.34
CA LEU A 226 -13.73 -0.47 11.55
C LEU A 226 -13.32 -1.94 11.76
N THR A 227 -12.02 -2.23 11.81
CA THR A 227 -11.52 -3.58 12.11
C THR A 227 -11.84 -3.99 13.55
N ALA A 228 -11.71 -3.07 14.51
CA ALA A 228 -12.06 -3.36 15.90
C ALA A 228 -13.57 -3.64 16.06
N GLN A 229 -14.41 -2.96 15.29
CA GLN A 229 -15.86 -3.12 15.33
C GLN A 229 -16.34 -4.39 14.60
N TYR A 230 -15.69 -4.77 13.50
CA TYR A 230 -16.07 -5.93 12.67
C TYR A 230 -14.88 -6.86 12.36
N PRO A 231 -14.25 -7.47 13.38
CA PRO A 231 -13.00 -8.22 13.21
C PRO A 231 -13.13 -9.46 12.31
N ASP A 232 -14.33 -10.06 12.25
CA ASP A 232 -14.62 -11.23 11.41
C ASP A 232 -14.98 -10.87 9.97
N VAL A 233 -15.19 -9.59 9.68
CA VAL A 233 -15.61 -9.11 8.34
C VAL A 233 -14.45 -8.45 7.61
N ILE A 234 -13.72 -7.55 8.27
CA ILE A 234 -12.69 -6.75 7.64
C ILE A 234 -11.45 -6.64 8.54
N ALA A 235 -10.31 -7.08 8.01
CA ALA A 235 -9.03 -7.07 8.71
C ALA A 235 -8.07 -6.07 8.05
N ILE A 236 -7.91 -4.90 8.67
CA ILE A 236 -6.98 -3.86 8.25
C ILE A 236 -5.78 -3.82 9.21
N LYS A 237 -4.58 -4.03 8.68
CA LYS A 237 -3.34 -4.20 9.44
C LYS A 237 -2.22 -3.29 8.97
N GLN A 238 -1.18 -3.15 9.78
CA GLN A 238 0.04 -2.48 9.35
C GLN A 238 0.77 -3.38 8.36
N PHE A 239 1.29 -2.82 7.26
CA PHE A 239 2.06 -3.60 6.28
C PHE A 239 3.30 -4.27 6.89
N GLY A 240 3.85 -3.70 7.97
CA GLY A 240 4.90 -4.32 8.78
C GLY A 240 4.59 -5.75 9.24
N GLU A 241 3.31 -6.02 9.53
CA GLU A 241 2.84 -7.32 10.03
C GLU A 241 2.78 -8.40 8.95
N PHE A 242 2.69 -8.02 7.66
CA PHE A 242 2.59 -8.98 6.56
C PHE A 242 3.72 -10.01 6.61
N PHE A 243 4.95 -9.61 6.92
CA PHE A 243 6.09 -10.53 6.93
C PHE A 243 6.05 -11.55 8.07
N SER A 244 5.46 -11.18 9.22
CA SER A 244 5.25 -12.13 10.33
C SER A 244 4.14 -13.13 10.03
N GLU A 245 3.12 -12.76 9.24
CA GLU A 245 1.99 -13.65 8.93
C GLU A 245 2.02 -14.19 7.49
N ARG A 246 3.07 -13.93 6.72
CA ARG A 246 3.14 -14.25 5.28
C ARG A 246 2.83 -15.71 4.99
N ALA A 247 3.33 -16.65 5.79
CA ALA A 247 3.07 -18.06 5.61
C ALA A 247 1.58 -18.38 5.84
N ALA A 248 0.98 -17.84 6.90
CA ALA A 248 -0.44 -18.00 7.16
C ALA A 248 -1.31 -17.33 6.09
N VAL A 249 -0.90 -16.19 5.55
CA VAL A 249 -1.68 -15.43 4.57
C VAL A 249 -1.54 -15.97 3.16
N LEU A 250 -0.36 -16.44 2.76
CA LEU A 250 -0.06 -16.89 1.40
C LEU A 250 -0.19 -18.40 1.22
N HIS A 251 0.05 -19.20 2.26
CA HIS A 251 0.14 -20.66 2.16
C HIS A 251 -1.03 -21.40 2.84
N SER A 252 -2.12 -20.69 3.21
CA SER A 252 -3.37 -21.31 3.69
C SER A 252 -4.43 -21.49 2.61
#